data_AF-A0AAV9CQ43-F1
#
_entry.id   AF-A0AAV9CQ43-F1
#
_cell.length_a   1.000
_cell.length_b   1.000
_cell.length_c   1.000
_cell.angle_alpha   90.00
_cell.angle_beta   90.00
_cell.angle_gamma   90.00
#
_symmetry.space_group_name_H-M   'P 1'
#
loop_
_entity.id
_entity.type
_entity.pdbx_description
1 polymer ?
#
loop_
_entity_poly.entity_id
_entity_poly.type
_entity_poly.pdbx_seq_one_letter_code
_entity_poly.pdbx_strand_id
1 'polypeptide(L)' 'MKGLHIVGWMNTLMGENRLEEIVDRNCDNMDVESVEAILDIASMCTNAEPEKRPTMKRVLQMLEEVMSPCPSDFYESHSE' A
#
# COMPACT_ATOMS: atom_id res chain seq x y z
N MET A 1 -27.28 9.88 -3.56
CA MET A 1 -25.98 9.67 -2.92
C MET A 1 -25.03 9.14 -3.99
N LYS A 2 -23.94 9.84 -4.30
CA LYS A 2 -22.88 9.23 -5.12
C LYS A 2 -22.24 8.15 -4.25
N GLY A 3 -22.30 6.89 -4.69
CA GLY A 3 -21.56 5.83 -4.01
C GLY A 3 -20.07 6.19 -3.96
N LEU A 4 -19.41 5.89 -2.86
CA LEU A 4 -17.96 6.00 -2.78
C LEU A 4 -17.37 4.93 -3.70
N HIS A 5 -16.54 5.33 -4.67
CA HIS A 5 -15.71 4.37 -5.40
C HIS A 5 -14.72 3.72 -4.41
N ILE A 6 -14.19 2.54 -4.73
CA ILE A 6 -13.37 1.72 -3.81
C ILE A 6 -12.26 2.51 -3.11
N VAL A 7 -11.60 3.43 -3.82
CA VAL A 7 -10.56 4.32 -3.26
C VAL A 7 -11.13 5.25 -2.18
N GLY A 8 -12.30 5.84 -2.42
CA GLY A 8 -12.96 6.72 -1.46
C GLY A 8 -13.43 5.95 -0.22
N TRP A 9 -13.96 4.75 -0.41
CA TRP A 9 -14.37 3.86 0.68
C TRP A 9 -13.17 3.43 1.55
N MET A 10 -12.07 3.00 0.92
CA MET A 10 -10.81 2.65 1.60
C MET A 10 -10.28 3.82 2.43
N ASN A 11 -10.15 5.02 1.84
CA ASN A 11 -9.64 6.20 2.54
C ASN A 11 -10.54 6.61 3.74
N THR A 12 -11.87 6.45 3.63
CA THR A 12 -12.78 6.69 4.75
C THR A 12 -12.51 5.71 5.90
N LEU A 13 -12.45 4.41 5.61
CA LEU A 13 -12.23 3.40 6.65
C LEU A 13 -10.83 3.49 7.28
N MET A 14 -9.80 3.83 6.50
CA MET A 14 -8.46 4.11 7.03
C MET A 14 -8.49 5.28 8.02
N GLY A 15 -9.16 6.39 7.68
CA GLY A 15 -9.28 7.55 8.56
C GLY A 15 -10.11 7.28 9.83
N GLU A 16 -10.98 6.27 9.80
CA GLU A 16 -11.76 5.78 10.95
C GLU A 16 -11.06 4.65 11.71
N ASN A 17 -9.87 4.22 11.28
CA ASN A 17 -9.10 3.12 11.86
C ASN A 17 -9.86 1.76 11.86
N ARG A 18 -10.63 1.49 10.81
CA ARG A 18 -11.49 0.29 10.61
C ARG A 18 -10.88 -0.67 9.59
N LEU A 19 -9.65 -1.13 9.85
CA LEU A 19 -8.87 -1.94 8.91
C LEU A 19 -9.51 -3.31 8.62
N GLU A 20 -10.17 -3.89 9.62
CA GLU A 20 -10.87 -5.17 9.55
C GLU A 20 -12.02 -5.18 8.53
N GLU A 21 -12.53 -4.01 8.16
CA GLU A 21 -13.55 -3.87 7.12
C GLU A 21 -12.96 -3.73 5.73
N ILE A 22 -11.68 -3.36 5.63
CA ILE A 22 -10.93 -3.23 4.37
C ILE A 22 -10.36 -4.59 3.94
N VAL A 23 -9.85 -5.36 4.90
CA VAL A 23 -9.18 -6.65 4.66
C VAL A 23 -10.19 -7.72 4.25
N ASP A 24 -9.81 -8.54 3.26
CA ASP A 24 -10.61 -9.68 2.84
C ASP A 24 -10.74 -10.70 3.99
N ARG A 25 -11.96 -11.17 4.24
CA ARG A 25 -12.26 -12.12 5.32
C ARG A 25 -11.56 -13.48 5.15
N ASN A 26 -11.07 -13.77 3.95
CA ASN A 26 -10.33 -14.98 3.65
C ASN A 26 -8.82 -14.83 3.92
N CYS A 27 -8.34 -13.65 4.32
CA CYS A 27 -6.97 -13.43 4.74
C CYS A 27 -6.79 -13.74 6.24
N ASP A 28 -6.37 -14.97 6.54
CA ASP A 28 -6.06 -15.40 7.90
C ASP A 28 -4.61 -15.07 8.31
N ASN A 29 -4.39 -14.86 9.61
CA ASN A 29 -3.06 -14.63 10.22
C ASN A 29 -2.24 -13.49 9.61
N MET A 30 -2.90 -12.40 9.19
CA MET A 30 -2.21 -11.23 8.69
C MET A 30 -1.47 -10.49 9.79
N ASP A 31 -0.27 -10.01 9.47
CA ASP A 31 0.42 -9.02 10.28
C ASP A 31 -0.20 -7.64 10.04
N VAL A 32 -0.74 -7.03 11.10
CA VAL A 32 -1.46 -5.75 11.02
C VAL A 32 -0.55 -4.63 10.54
N GLU A 33 0.71 -4.63 10.98
CA GLU A 33 1.69 -3.60 10.59
C GLU A 33 1.98 -3.66 9.07
N SER A 34 2.15 -4.86 8.53
CA SER A 34 2.29 -5.07 7.08
C SER A 34 1.05 -4.63 6.31
N VAL A 35 -0.16 -4.90 6.83
CA VAL A 35 -1.42 -4.46 6.21
C VAL A 35 -1.54 -2.95 6.17
N GLU A 36 -1.26 -2.29 7.29
CA GLU A 36 -1.26 -0.82 7.39
C GLU A 36 -0.28 -0.21 6.38
N ALA A 37 0.95 -0.74 6.32
CA ALA A 37 1.95 -0.26 5.38
C ALA A 37 1.53 -0.45 3.91
N ILE A 38 0.92 -1.59 3.57
CA ILE A 38 0.40 -1.85 2.21
C ILE A 38 -0.73 -0.87 1.87
N LEU A 39 -1.62 -0.58 2.81
CA LEU A 39 -2.73 0.36 2.61
C LEU A 39 -2.23 1.80 2.44
N ASP A 40 -1.18 2.20 3.16
CA ASP A 40 -0.52 3.49 2.97
C ASP A 40 0.08 3.61 1.56
N ILE A 41 0.78 2.56 1.09
CA ILE A 41 1.30 2.51 -0.29
C ILE A 41 0.14 2.63 -1.30
N ALA A 42 -0.97 1.94 -1.08
CA ALA A 42 -2.15 2.00 -1.95
C ALA A 42 -2.79 3.41 -1.96
N SER A 43 -2.87 4.07 -0.80
CA SER A 43 -3.37 5.44 -0.68
C SER A 43 -2.49 6.43 -1.44
N MET A 44 -1.16 6.31 -1.34
CA MET A 44 -0.21 7.11 -2.11
C MET A 44 -0.35 6.88 -3.63
N CYS A 45 -0.47 5.62 -4.07
CA CYS A 45 -0.63 5.28 -5.49
C CYS A 45 -1.93 5.84 -6.10
N THR A 46 -2.98 5.95 -5.30
CA THR A 46 -4.32 6.39 -5.72
C THR A 46 -4.62 7.85 -5.40
N ASN A 47 -3.59 8.64 -5.04
CA ASN A 47 -3.75 10.05 -4.72
C ASN A 47 -4.41 10.82 -5.88
N ALA A 48 -5.34 11.71 -5.54
CA ALA A 48 -6.05 12.54 -6.52
C ALA A 48 -5.08 13.46 -7.29
N GLU A 49 -4.03 13.94 -6.62
CA GLU A 49 -2.96 14.76 -7.18
C GLU A 49 -1.88 13.86 -7.82
N PRO A 50 -1.72 13.88 -9.16
CA PRO A 50 -0.76 13.01 -9.86
C PRO A 50 0.69 13.15 -9.38
N GLU A 51 1.09 14.36 -9.01
CA GLU A 51 2.42 14.71 -8.48
C GLU A 51 2.72 14.11 -7.09
N LYS A 52 1.68 13.71 -6.35
CA LYS A 52 1.82 13.02 -5.06
C LYS A 52 1.94 11.51 -5.19
N ARG A 53 1.74 10.96 -6.40
CA ARG A 53 1.84 9.53 -6.64
C ARG A 53 3.31 9.11 -6.73
N PRO A 54 3.71 8.03 -6.05
CA PRO A 54 5.07 7.50 -6.17
C PRO A 54 5.31 6.94 -7.57
N THR A 55 6.57 6.90 -8.00
CA THR A 55 6.96 6.15 -9.20
C THR A 55 6.84 4.65 -8.92
N MET A 56 6.61 3.83 -9.94
CA MET A 56 6.55 2.37 -9.77
C MET A 56 7.85 1.80 -9.16
N LYS A 57 9.01 2.42 -9.45
CA LYS A 57 10.28 2.06 -8.79
C LYS A 57 10.21 2.27 -7.28
N ARG A 58 9.67 3.40 -6.81
CA ARG A 58 9.50 3.65 -5.37
C ARG A 58 8.46 2.74 -4.75
N VAL A 59 7.36 2.43 -5.46
CA VAL A 59 6.36 1.45 -5.01
C VAL A 59 6.99 0.08 -4.77
N LEU A 60 7.81 -0.40 -5.71
CA LEU A 60 8.51 -1.67 -5.55
C LEU A 60 9.40 -1.68 -4.30
N GLN A 61 10.21 -0.64 -4.11
CA GLN A 61 11.08 -0.52 -2.94
C GLN A 61 10.31 -0.54 -1.62
N MET A 62 9.18 0.19 -1.53
CA MET A 62 8.35 0.18 -0.32
C MET A 62 7.74 -1.19 -0.06
N LEU A 63 7.30 -1.91 -1.11
CA LEU A 63 6.77 -3.26 -0.96
C LEU A 63 7.86 -4.27 -0.55
N GLU A 64 9.07 -4.13 -1.08
CA GLU A 64 10.23 -4.95 -0.66
C GLU A 64 10.56 -4.73 0.81
N GLU A 65 10.57 -3.47 1.27
CA GLU A 65 10.77 -3.10 2.68
C GLU A 65 9.72 -3.75 3.61
N VAL A 66 8.45 -3.82 3.19
CA VAL A 66 7.36 -4.44 3.95
C VAL A 66 7.45 -5.98 3.97
N MET A 67 7.77 -6.60 2.83
CA MET A 67 7.76 -8.07 2.69
C MET A 67 9.07 -8.74 3.14
N SER A 68 10.19 -7.99 3.16
CA SER A 68 11.51 -8.49 3.52
C SER A 68 12.33 -7.39 4.21
N PRO A 69 12.60 -7.47 5.52
CA PRO A 69 13.48 -6.51 6.19
C PRO A 69 14.96 -6.62 5.75
N CYS A 70 15.32 -7.61 4.92
CA CYS A 70 16.62 -7.68 4.26
C CYS A 70 16.53 -7.11 2.84
N PRO A 71 17.31 -6.07 2.49
CA PRO A 71 17.43 -5.63 1.11
C PRO A 71 18.05 -6.75 0.28
N SER A 72 17.37 -7.20 -0.76
CA SER A 72 18.03 -8.03 -1.76
C SER A 72 19.04 -7.15 -2.49
N ASP A 73 20.32 -7.50 -2.41
CA ASP A 73 21.46 -6.86 -3.10
C ASP A 73 21.38 -6.90 -4.65
N PHE A 74 20.18 -7.03 -5.23
CA PHE A 74 19.99 -7.30 -6.66
C PHE A 74 19.59 -6.08 -7.50
N TYR A 75 19.47 -4.88 -6.93
CA TYR A 75 19.23 -3.67 -7.73
C TYR A 75 20.51 -2.92 -8.15
N GLU A 76 21.70 -3.39 -7.73
CA GLU A 76 22.99 -2.76 -8.10
C GLU A 76 23.64 -3.37 -9.36
N SER A 77 22.98 -4.32 -10.03
CA SER A 77 23.54 -5.02 -11.21
C SER A 77 23.18 -4.44 -12.58
N HIS A 78 22.52 -3.27 -12.64
CA HIS A 78 22.25 -2.60 -13.92
C HIS A 78 22.96 -1.25 -13.98
N SER A 79 24.29 -1.31 -13.99
CA SER A 79 25.16 -0.28 -14.55
C SER A 79 26.00 -0.90 -15.66
N GLU A 80 25.38 -1.14 -16.82
CA GLU A 80 26.00 -1.04 -18.16
C GLU A 80 24.95 -0.51 -19.14
#